data_AF-A0A2A5WKE0-F1
#
_entry.id   AF-A0A2A5WKE0-F1
#
_cell.length_a   1.000
_cell.length_b   1.000
_cell.length_c   1.000
_cell.angle_alpha   90.00
_cell.angle_beta   90.00
_cell.angle_gamma   90.00
#
_symmetry.space_group_name_H-M   'P 1'
#
loop_
_entity.id
_entity.type
_entity.pdbx_description
1 polymer ?
#
loop_
_entity_poly.entity_id
_entity_poly.type
_entity_poly.pdbx_seq_one_letter_code
_entity_poly.pdbx_strand_id
1 'polypeptide(L)'
;MVVKQQHQEESLVQVSYEERDLNTGRLMASHLGWVKSDALGQRRRRSFCHLALRESARDTWFVQTDGHRFELFWADPGAPDTRPSIVAPQQSWLDVLLDSEVGRVWS
;
A
#
# COMPACT_ATOMS: atom_id res chain seq x y z
N MET A 1 7.58 9.19 7.69
CA MET A 1 7.63 8.31 8.88
C MET A 1 8.91 8.59 9.64
N VAL A 2 8.82 8.95 10.92
CA VAL A 2 9.98 9.20 11.78
C VAL A 2 9.79 8.45 13.09
N VAL A 3 10.80 7.67 13.49
CA VAL A 3 10.88 7.03 14.82
C VAL A 3 12.06 7.66 15.54
N LYS A 4 11.83 8.18 16.75
CA LYS A 4 12.88 8.75 17.61
C LYS A 4 12.96 7.96 18.90
N GLN A 5 14.18 7.64 19.32
CA GLN A 5 14.45 7.13 20.66
C GLN A 5 14.45 8.31 21.63
N GLN A 6 13.79 8.15 22.78
CA GLN A 6 13.65 9.21 23.79
C GLN A 6 14.44 8.84 25.04
N HIS A 7 14.10 7.70 25.64
CA HIS A 7 14.70 7.20 26.88
C HIS A 7 15.00 5.70 26.78
N GLN A 8 15.94 5.23 27.59
CA GLN A 8 16.28 3.81 27.71
C GLN A 8 16.32 3.42 29.19
N GLU A 9 15.64 2.33 29.52
CA GLU A 9 15.67 1.70 30.85
C GLU A 9 15.89 0.21 30.68
N GLU A 10 17.03 -0.27 31.18
CA GLU A 10 17.44 -1.68 31.08
C GLU A 10 17.33 -2.23 29.65
N SER A 11 16.38 -3.14 29.42
CA SER A 11 16.13 -3.82 28.16
C SER A 11 15.02 -3.15 27.32
N LEU A 12 14.41 -2.07 27.81
CA LEU A 12 13.35 -1.33 27.14
C LEU A 12 13.84 0.03 26.65
N VAL A 13 13.35 0.45 25.49
CA VAL A 13 13.60 1.75 24.89
C VAL A 13 12.26 2.42 24.61
N GLN A 14 12.11 3.65 25.07
CA GLN A 14 10.97 4.49 24.77
C GLN A 14 11.16 5.10 23.39
N VAL A 15 10.19 4.86 22.51
CA VAL A 15 10.18 5.39 21.14
C VAL A 15 8.96 6.26 20.91
N SER A 16 9.16 7.36 20.19
CA SER A 16 8.08 8.16 19.63
C SER A 16 7.96 7.88 18.13
N TYR A 17 6.76 7.55 17.68
CA TYR A 17 6.40 7.36 16.29
C TYR A 17 5.53 8.52 15.83
N GLU A 18 5.92 9.15 14.73
CA GLU A 18 5.10 10.16 14.05
C GLU A 18 4.81 9.77 12.61
N GLU A 19 3.52 9.78 12.26
CA GLU A 19 3.02 9.69 10.91
C GLU A 19 2.56 11.05 10.44
N ARG A 20 3.10 11.48 9.29
CA ARG A 20 2.78 12.77 8.67
C ARG A 20 2.36 12.53 7.24
N ASP A 21 1.35 13.27 6.82
CA ASP A 21 0.96 13.38 5.43
C ASP A 21 2.15 13.92 4.62
N LEU A 22 2.53 13.23 3.55
CA LEU A 22 3.73 13.54 2.77
C LEU A 22 3.59 14.83 1.95
N ASN A 23 2.36 15.21 1.61
CA ASN A 23 2.07 16.34 0.72
C ASN A 23 1.92 17.65 1.49
N THR A 24 1.30 17.58 2.67
CA THR A 24 0.97 18.74 3.51
C THR A 24 1.87 18.87 4.75
N GLY A 25 2.59 17.81 5.12
CA GLY A 25 3.40 17.75 6.34
C GLY A 25 2.58 17.64 7.63
N ARG A 26 1.24 17.58 7.53
CA ARG A 26 0.32 17.50 8.66
C ARG A 26 0.55 16.22 9.47
N LEU A 27 0.65 16.35 10.79
CA LEU A 27 0.71 15.20 11.70
C LEU A 27 -0.64 14.48 11.70
N MET A 28 -0.62 13.21 11.31
CA MET A 28 -1.80 12.34 11.26
C MET A 28 -1.91 11.48 12.50
N ALA A 29 -0.78 10.93 12.98
CA ALA A 29 -0.74 10.12 14.19
C ALA A 29 0.57 10.33 14.95
N SER A 30 0.49 10.24 16.28
CA SER A 30 1.63 10.25 17.18
C SER A 30 1.43 9.20 18.26
N HIS A 31 2.43 8.32 18.42
CA HIS A 31 2.42 7.27 19.42
C HIS A 31 3.70 7.32 20.23
N LEU A 32 3.58 7.10 21.53
CA LEU A 32 4.70 6.94 22.45
C LEU A 32 4.57 5.58 23.12
N GLY A 33 5.65 4.81 23.13
CA GLY A 33 5.60 3.47 23.71
C GLY A 33 6.98 2.93 24.02
N TRP A 34 6.99 1.87 24.82
CA TRP A 34 8.20 1.13 25.16
C TRP A 34 8.29 -0.12 24.31
N VAL A 35 9.47 -0.37 23.75
CA VAL A 35 9.79 -1.58 22.99
C VAL A 35 11.03 -2.22 23.56
N LYS A 36 11.17 -3.54 23.39
CA LYS A 36 12.43 -4.20 23.75
C LYS A 36 13.55 -3.71 22.85
N SER A 37 14.72 -3.49 23.45
CA SER A 37 15.93 -3.03 22.80
C SER A 37 16.38 -3.95 21.65
N ASP A 38 16.18 -5.26 21.79
CA ASP A 38 16.46 -6.27 20.76
C ASP A 38 15.48 -6.23 19.57
N ALA A 39 14.30 -5.64 19.74
CA ALA A 39 13.31 -5.46 18.69
C ALA A 39 13.57 -4.22 17.82
N LEU A 40 14.50 -3.34 18.22
CA LEU A 40 14.87 -2.15 17.45
C LEU A 40 15.80 -2.52 16.29
N GLY A 41 15.23 -2.59 15.08
CA GLY A 41 16.01 -2.70 13.86
C GLY A 41 16.79 -1.40 13.58
N GLN A 42 18.11 -1.50 13.41
CA GLN A 42 18.98 -0.32 13.20
C GLN A 42 18.69 0.44 11.89
N ARG A 43 18.25 -0.26 10.84
CA ARG A 43 17.99 0.34 9.52
C ARG A 43 17.02 -0.52 8.70
N ARG A 44 15.86 0.03 8.31
CA ARG A 44 15.04 -0.56 7.25
C ARG A 44 15.39 0.10 5.91
N ARG A 45 15.99 -0.67 4.99
CA ARG A 45 16.11 -0.28 3.58
C ARG A 45 14.92 -0.86 2.83
N ARG A 46 14.00 -0.01 2.37
CA ARG A 46 12.99 -0.41 1.38
C ARG A 46 13.55 -0.13 -0.01
N SER A 47 13.59 -1.17 -0.84
CA SER A 47 13.97 -1.05 -2.25
C SER A 47 12.71 -1.26 -3.08
N PHE A 48 12.43 -0.30 -3.95
CA PHE A 48 11.37 -0.42 -4.94
C PHE A 48 12.03 -0.76 -6.27
N CYS A 49 11.48 -1.72 -6.99
CA CYS A 49 11.86 -1.99 -8.37
C CYS A 49 10.61 -1.82 -9.23
N HIS A 50 10.75 -1.08 -10.32
CA HIS A 50 9.73 -1.00 -11.34
C HIS A 50 9.99 -2.12 -12.34
N LEU A 51 9.14 -3.14 -12.33
CA LEU A 51 9.22 -4.23 -13.30
C LEU A 51 8.50 -3.78 -14.58
N ALA A 52 9.27 -3.29 -15.55
CA ALA A 52 8.76 -3.06 -16.89
C ALA A 52 8.65 -4.41 -17.62
N LEU A 53 7.43 -4.90 -17.83
CA LEU A 53 7.19 -6.01 -18.74
C LEU A 53 7.50 -5.56 -20.18
N ARG A 54 8.36 -6.30 -20.87
CA ARG A 54 8.71 -6.05 -22.29
C ARG A 54 7.80 -6.76 -23.28
N GLU A 55 7.01 -7.72 -22.82
CA GLU A 55 6.07 -8.48 -23.63
C GLU A 55 4.65 -8.01 -23.34
N SER A 56 3.79 -8.04 -24.35
CA SER A 56 2.35 -7.98 -24.14
C SER A 56 2.02 -9.12 -23.17
N ALA A 57 1.70 -8.77 -21.92
CA ALA A 57 1.08 -9.71 -21.01
C ALA A 57 -0.16 -10.25 -21.74
N ARG A 58 -0.45 -11.55 -21.64
CA ARG A 58 -1.72 -12.07 -22.17
C ARG A 58 -2.84 -11.23 -21.56
N ASP A 59 -3.68 -10.64 -22.42
CA ASP A 59 -4.78 -9.78 -21.97
C ASP A 59 -5.73 -10.54 -21.04
N THR A 60 -5.85 -11.87 -21.22
CA THR A 60 -6.61 -12.75 -20.34
C THR A 60 -5.89 -14.06 -20.01
N TRP A 61 -6.19 -14.65 -18.84
CA TRP A 61 -5.73 -15.98 -18.43
C TRP A 61 -6.73 -16.66 -17.50
N PHE A 62 -6.65 -17.98 -17.36
CA PHE A 62 -7.54 -18.73 -16.47
C PHE A 62 -6.86 -19.13 -15.17
N VAL A 63 -7.59 -19.03 -14.06
CA VAL A 63 -7.19 -19.56 -12.76
C VAL A 63 -8.27 -20.50 -12.23
N GLN A 64 -7.87 -21.63 -11.67
CA GLN A 64 -8.76 -22.58 -11.02
C GLN A 64 -8.49 -22.58 -9.51
N THR A 65 -9.48 -22.18 -8.72
CA THR A 65 -9.44 -22.16 -7.26
C THR A 65 -10.84 -22.42 -6.70
N ASP A 66 -10.93 -23.05 -5.53
CA ASP A 66 -12.19 -23.31 -4.82
C ASP A 66 -13.26 -24.04 -5.65
N GLY A 67 -12.84 -24.88 -6.61
CA GLY A 67 -13.75 -25.61 -7.51
C GLY A 67 -14.32 -24.76 -8.65
N HIS A 68 -13.90 -23.49 -8.78
CA HIS A 68 -14.33 -22.58 -9.82
C HIS A 68 -13.20 -22.27 -10.81
N ARG A 69 -13.57 -21.93 -12.05
CA ARG A 69 -12.65 -21.44 -13.08
C ARG A 69 -12.96 -19.98 -13.36
N PHE A 70 -11.97 -19.12 -13.14
CA PHE A 70 -12.06 -17.68 -13.36
C PHE A 70 -11.26 -17.31 -14.61
N GLU A 71 -11.83 -16.48 -15.48
CA GLU A 71 -11.08 -15.75 -16.49
C GLU A 71 -10.66 -14.41 -15.90
N LEU A 72 -9.36 -14.21 -15.79
CA LEU A 72 -8.72 -13.01 -15.28
C LEU A 72 -8.23 -12.18 -16.46
N PHE A 73 -8.25 -10.87 -16.31
CA PHE A 73 -7.79 -9.92 -17.30
C PHE A 73 -7.24 -8.67 -16.61
N TRP A 74 -6.45 -7.89 -17.33
CA TRP A 74 -6.01 -6.58 -16.84
C TRP A 74 -7.09 -5.53 -17.08
N ALA A 75 -7.60 -4.94 -16.00
CA ALA A 75 -8.50 -3.80 -16.07
C ALA A 75 -7.72 -2.51 -15.79
N ASP A 76 -7.86 -1.52 -16.66
CA ASP A 76 -7.40 -0.17 -16.35
C ASP A 76 -8.49 0.51 -15.50
N PRO A 77 -8.20 0.85 -14.23
CA PRO A 77 -9.19 1.47 -13.36
C PRO A 77 -9.67 2.84 -13.88
N GLY A 78 -8.89 3.53 -14.71
CA GLY A 78 -9.23 4.80 -15.34
C GLY A 78 -10.05 4.66 -16.62
N ALA A 79 -10.05 3.49 -17.27
CA ALA A 79 -10.78 3.23 -18.52
C ALA A 79 -12.13 2.55 -18.24
N PRO A 80 -13.27 3.27 -18.35
CA PRO A 80 -14.59 2.75 -17.98
C PRO A 80 -14.97 1.46 -18.69
N ASP A 81 -14.58 1.32 -19.95
CA ASP A 81 -14.93 0.20 -20.81
C ASP A 81 -14.22 -1.11 -20.45
N THR A 82 -13.15 -1.05 -19.65
CA THR A 82 -12.41 -2.23 -19.18
C THR A 82 -12.85 -2.67 -17.78
N ARG A 83 -13.72 -1.92 -17.10
CA ARG A 83 -14.13 -2.24 -15.74
C ARG A 83 -15.25 -3.28 -15.74
N PRO A 84 -15.12 -4.36 -14.95
CA PRO A 84 -16.24 -5.27 -14.75
C PRO A 84 -17.40 -4.50 -14.10
N SER A 85 -18.64 -4.94 -14.35
CA SER A 85 -19.81 -4.39 -13.67
C SER A 85 -19.76 -4.77 -12.19
N ILE A 86 -19.16 -3.90 -11.37
CA ILE A 86 -19.10 -4.07 -9.92
C ILE A 86 -20.43 -3.57 -9.34
N VAL A 87 -21.14 -4.43 -8.63
CA VAL A 87 -22.43 -4.07 -8.02
C VAL A 87 -22.25 -3.05 -6.89
N ALA A 88 -23.19 -2.12 -6.76
CA ALA A 88 -23.23 -1.24 -5.59
C ALA A 88 -23.44 -2.06 -4.30
N PRO A 89 -22.83 -1.69 -3.16
CA PRO A 89 -21.96 -0.53 -2.95
C PRO A 89 -20.48 -0.79 -3.27
N GLN A 90 -20.13 -1.99 -3.74
CA GLN A 90 -18.74 -2.43 -3.90
C GLN A 90 -17.98 -1.65 -4.97
N GLN A 91 -18.60 -0.80 -5.78
CA GLN A 91 -17.86 0.05 -6.73
C GLN A 91 -17.13 1.23 -6.06
N SER A 92 -17.53 1.65 -4.85
CA SER A 92 -17.06 2.91 -4.25
C SER A 92 -15.58 2.96 -3.88
N TRP A 93 -14.92 1.80 -3.75
CA TRP A 93 -13.46 1.78 -3.52
C TRP A 93 -12.68 2.25 -4.76
N LEU A 94 -13.27 2.17 -5.97
CA LEU A 94 -12.65 2.70 -7.18
C LEU A 94 -12.50 4.22 -7.10
N ASP A 95 -13.48 4.91 -6.51
CA ASP A 95 -13.42 6.36 -6.32
C ASP A 95 -12.22 6.72 -5.43
N VAL A 96 -12.03 5.95 -4.34
CA VAL A 96 -10.87 6.11 -3.44
C VAL A 96 -9.54 5.82 -4.15
N LEU A 97 -9.50 4.79 -5.00
CA LEU A 97 -8.30 4.43 -5.75
C LEU A 97 -7.92 5.51 -6.77
N LEU A 98 -8.90 6.00 -7.53
CA LEU A 98 -8.72 6.99 -8.59
C LEU A 98 -8.38 8.39 -8.05
N ASP A 99 -8.91 8.75 -6.87
CA ASP A 99 -8.59 10.01 -6.21
C ASP A 99 -7.22 10.02 -5.51
N SER A 100 -6.58 8.85 -5.38
CA SER A 100 -5.27 8.73 -4.75
C SER A 100 -4.12 9.11 -5.69
N GLU A 101 -2.96 9.51 -5.15
CA GLU A 101 -1.73 9.77 -5.93
C GLU A 101 -1.30 8.54 -6.77
N VAL A 102 -1.76 7.33 -6.40
CA VAL A 102 -1.54 6.12 -7.20
C VAL A 102 -2.37 6.17 -8.49
N GLY A 103 -3.61 6.66 -8.46
CA GLY A 103 -4.47 6.80 -9.65
C GLY A 103 -3.93 7.80 -10.68
N ARG A 104 -3.26 8.87 -10.23
CA ARG A 104 -2.64 9.89 -11.10
C ARG A 104 -1.43 9.41 -11.90
N VAL A 105 -0.80 8.30 -11.51
CA VAL A 105 0.30 7.69 -12.27
C VAL A 105 -0.21 6.89 -13.48
N TRP A 106 -1.50 6.53 -13.49
CA TRP A 106 -2.13 5.73 -14.53
C TRP A 106 -3.12 6.52 -15.41
N SER A 107 -3.25 7.83 -15.21
CA SER A 107 -4.09 8.74 -16.02
C SER A 107 -3.33 9.44 -17.14
#